data_AF-A0A1X2F3V5-F1
#
_entry.id   AF-A0A1X2F3V5-F1
#
_cell.length_a   1.000
_cell.length_b   1.000
_cell.length_c   1.000
_cell.angle_alpha   90.00
_cell.angle_beta   90.00
_cell.angle_gamma   90.00
#
_symmetry.space_group_name_H-M   'P 1'
#
loop_
_entity.id
_entity.type
_entity.pdbx_description
1 polymer ?
#
loop_
_entity_poly.entity_id
_entity_poly.type
_entity_poly.pdbx_seq_one_letter_code
_entity_poly.pdbx_strand_id
1 'polypeptide(L)'
;MKNVRKTLVVAAITGTLVTLPSGIAYADPADPNAAPGPDAVGFDPNAAPPAPDAPAPDASAPDAPPAPELVGFDPNVPPAPDAEIAPVDLPPAPAPEPVDFDPNVPPPPAPVDEPPAPAPIKAYSVNWDAIAQCESGGNWAINTGNGFSGGLQFTSGTWHANGGSGSAASASREEQIRVAENVLHSQGIGAWPVCGRRG
;
A
#
# COMPACT_ATOMS: atom_id res chain seq x y z
N MET A 1 -21.93 46.80 5.60
CA MET A 1 -21.41 46.91 6.99
C MET A 1 -20.40 45.80 7.22
N LYS A 2 -19.12 46.17 7.30
CA LYS A 2 -17.99 45.31 7.68
C LYS A 2 -17.99 45.22 9.20
N ASN A 3 -17.94 44.01 9.79
CA ASN A 3 -17.65 43.74 11.21
C ASN A 3 -17.39 42.21 11.32
N VAL A 4 -16.16 41.73 11.15
CA VAL A 4 -15.06 41.68 12.14
C VAL A 4 -15.37 40.67 13.24
N ARG A 5 -14.61 39.55 13.27
CA ARG A 5 -13.85 39.02 14.42
C ARG A 5 -13.25 37.64 14.09
N LYS A 6 -12.07 37.73 13.48
CA LYS A 6 -11.05 36.69 13.39
C LYS A 6 -10.57 36.41 14.81
N THR A 7 -11.00 35.31 15.43
CA THR A 7 -10.53 34.92 16.78
C THR A 7 -9.53 33.79 16.61
N LEU A 8 -8.27 34.19 16.54
CA LEU A 8 -7.09 33.34 16.51
C LEU A 8 -6.72 33.09 17.98
N VAL A 9 -7.04 31.91 18.51
CA VAL A 9 -6.59 31.51 19.85
C VAL A 9 -5.19 30.93 19.71
N VAL A 10 -4.22 31.75 20.03
CA VAL A 10 -2.81 31.39 20.24
C VAL A 10 -2.73 30.58 21.54
N ALA A 11 -2.44 29.29 21.44
CA ALA A 11 -2.05 28.49 22.60
C ALA A 11 -0.58 28.79 22.92
N ALA A 12 -0.33 29.52 24.01
CA ALA A 12 1.00 29.68 24.58
C ALA A 12 1.42 28.35 25.22
N ILE A 13 2.34 27.63 24.59
CA ILE A 13 2.97 26.45 25.16
C ILE A 13 4.04 26.94 26.14
N THR A 14 3.70 26.97 27.42
CA THR A 14 4.68 27.06 28.51
C THR A 14 5.55 25.81 28.47
N GLY A 15 6.72 25.93 27.85
CA GLY A 15 7.75 24.90 27.85
C GLY A 15 8.25 24.65 29.26
N THR A 16 7.96 23.46 29.80
CA THR A 16 8.65 22.95 30.98
C THR A 16 9.92 22.29 30.48
N LEU A 17 11.06 22.96 30.69
CA LEU A 17 12.38 22.41 30.40
C LEU A 17 12.65 21.29 31.41
N VAL A 18 12.52 20.03 31.01
CA VAL A 18 13.06 18.91 31.79
C VAL A 18 14.56 18.88 31.56
N THR A 19 15.31 19.41 32.52
CA THR A 19 16.76 19.24 32.61
C THR A 19 17.03 17.80 33.02
N LEU A 20 17.40 16.93 32.07
CA LEU A 20 17.93 15.61 32.40
C LEU A 20 19.38 15.78 32.88
N PRO A 21 19.77 15.20 34.03
CA PRO A 21 21.15 15.23 34.49
C PRO A 21 22.03 14.41 33.54
N SER A 22 23.17 15.00 33.20
CA SER A 22 24.28 14.35 32.51
C SER A 22 24.63 13.05 33.22
N GLY A 23 24.34 11.92 32.58
CA GLY A 23 24.87 10.63 32.99
C GLY A 23 26.38 10.62 32.82
N ILE A 24 27.11 10.78 33.91
CA ILE A 24 28.50 10.35 34.02
C ILE A 24 28.51 8.83 33.96
N ALA A 25 29.02 8.29 32.85
CA ALA A 25 29.32 6.87 32.76
C ALA A 25 30.43 6.55 33.78
N TYR A 26 30.09 5.72 34.76
CA TYR A 26 31.07 5.05 35.60
C TYR A 26 31.93 4.15 34.70
N ALA A 27 33.25 4.33 34.76
CA ALA A 27 34.20 3.36 34.24
C ALA A 27 34.13 2.11 35.12
N ASP A 28 33.71 0.99 34.53
CA ASP A 28 33.78 -0.34 35.11
C ASP A 28 35.26 -0.80 35.16
N PRO A 29 35.75 -1.41 36.24
CA PRO A 29 37.14 -1.87 36.32
C PRO A 29 37.39 -3.04 35.36
N ALA A 30 38.28 -2.77 34.40
CA ALA A 30 38.88 -3.67 33.42
C ALA A 30 38.87 -5.17 33.77
N ASP A 31 38.18 -5.96 32.95
CA ASP A 31 38.39 -7.40 32.81
C ASP A 31 39.76 -7.64 32.12
N PRO A 32 40.72 -8.32 32.75
CA PRO A 32 42.03 -8.57 32.16
C PRO A 32 42.04 -9.53 30.97
N ASN A 33 40.87 -10.05 30.54
CA ASN A 33 40.76 -10.99 29.42
C ASN A 33 39.97 -10.47 28.21
N ALA A 34 39.59 -9.19 28.16
CA ALA A 34 38.96 -8.61 26.97
C ALA A 34 39.99 -8.38 25.86
N ALA A 35 39.79 -9.03 24.70
CA ALA A 35 40.57 -8.80 23.49
C ALA A 35 40.50 -7.33 23.04
N PRO A 36 41.57 -6.75 22.47
CA PRO A 36 41.56 -5.36 22.03
C PRO A 36 40.56 -5.18 20.87
N GLY A 37 39.52 -4.38 21.09
CA GLY A 37 38.63 -3.88 20.04
C GLY A 37 39.32 -2.78 19.23
N PRO A 38 38.96 -2.59 17.94
CA PRO A 38 39.59 -1.59 17.09
C PRO A 38 39.20 -0.17 17.49
N ASP A 39 40.21 0.72 17.48
CA ASP A 39 40.14 2.12 17.84
C ASP A 39 39.01 2.91 17.13
N ALA A 40 38.44 3.84 17.88
CA ALA A 40 37.42 4.79 17.43
C ALA A 40 37.93 5.70 16.30
N VAL A 41 37.37 5.55 15.11
CA VAL A 41 37.55 6.49 14.00
C VAL A 41 36.64 7.72 14.20
N GLY A 42 37.26 8.90 14.19
CA GLY A 42 36.56 10.18 14.24
C GLY A 42 35.67 10.41 13.02
N PHE A 43 34.48 10.96 13.25
CA PHE A 43 33.50 11.29 12.21
C PHE A 43 33.96 12.54 11.45
N ASP A 44 34.39 12.37 10.19
CA ASP A 44 34.67 13.46 9.26
C ASP A 44 33.36 13.88 8.55
N PRO A 45 32.88 15.13 8.72
CA PRO A 45 31.62 15.59 8.12
C PRO A 45 31.67 15.80 6.60
N ASN A 46 32.82 15.63 5.95
CA ASN A 46 32.96 15.66 4.49
C ASN A 46 33.30 14.28 3.89
N ALA A 47 33.37 13.22 4.70
CA ALA A 47 33.55 11.87 4.18
C ALA A 47 32.24 11.38 3.51
N ALA A 48 32.35 10.91 2.27
CA ALA A 48 31.25 10.23 1.60
C ALA A 48 30.79 9.02 2.45
N PRO A 49 29.46 8.75 2.54
CA PRO A 49 28.98 7.61 3.32
C PRO A 49 29.58 6.31 2.76
N PRO A 50 29.90 5.32 3.62
CA PRO A 50 30.32 4.01 3.14
C PRO A 50 29.20 3.43 2.25
N ALA A 51 29.58 2.91 1.09
CA ALA A 51 28.66 2.16 0.24
C ALA A 51 28.05 1.01 1.07
N PRO A 52 26.76 0.67 0.89
CA PRO A 52 26.18 -0.46 1.59
C PRO A 52 26.96 -1.73 1.23
N ASP A 53 27.33 -2.50 2.25
CA ASP A 53 27.98 -3.80 2.11
C ASP A 53 27.22 -4.64 1.08
N ALA A 54 27.86 -4.86 -0.07
CA ALA A 54 27.40 -5.86 -1.01
C ALA A 54 27.57 -7.24 -0.34
N PRO A 55 26.53 -8.08 -0.25
CA PRO A 55 26.73 -9.46 0.17
C PRO A 55 27.65 -10.17 -0.82
N ALA A 56 28.67 -10.86 -0.31
CA ALA A 56 29.55 -11.72 -1.09
C ALA A 56 28.75 -12.80 -1.84
N PRO A 57 29.16 -13.22 -3.03
CA PRO A 57 28.52 -14.34 -3.72
C PRO A 57 28.94 -15.65 -3.04
N ASP A 58 28.06 -16.25 -2.25
CA ASP A 58 28.17 -17.66 -1.90
C ASP A 58 27.45 -18.51 -2.95
N ALA A 59 28.11 -19.58 -3.34
CA ALA A 59 27.78 -20.44 -4.45
C ALA A 59 26.85 -21.58 -4.03
N SER A 60 26.31 -22.28 -5.03
CA SER A 60 25.52 -23.51 -4.96
C SER A 60 24.02 -23.36 -4.68
N ALA A 61 23.28 -22.95 -5.71
CA ALA A 61 21.91 -23.44 -5.92
C ALA A 61 21.94 -24.71 -6.79
N PRO A 62 21.20 -25.78 -6.45
CA PRO A 62 21.01 -26.91 -7.37
C PRO A 62 20.19 -26.49 -8.60
N ASP A 63 20.49 -27.11 -9.74
CA ASP A 63 19.86 -26.94 -11.05
C ASP A 63 18.39 -26.48 -11.00
N ALA A 64 18.17 -25.23 -11.41
CA ALA A 64 16.84 -24.76 -11.76
C ALA A 64 16.38 -25.51 -13.03
N PRO A 65 15.12 -25.97 -13.11
CA PRO A 65 14.57 -26.53 -14.34
C PRO A 65 14.65 -25.48 -15.46
N PRO A 66 14.87 -25.89 -16.74
CA PRO A 66 14.93 -24.95 -17.85
C PRO A 66 13.65 -24.12 -17.91
N ALA A 67 13.80 -22.82 -18.08
CA ALA A 67 12.69 -21.90 -18.30
C ALA A 67 11.83 -22.40 -19.49
N PRO A 68 10.49 -22.25 -19.45
CA PRO A 68 9.69 -22.49 -20.63
C PRO A 68 10.17 -21.55 -21.74
N GLU A 69 10.48 -22.10 -22.91
CA GLU A 69 10.85 -21.31 -24.09
C GLU A 69 9.77 -20.27 -24.32
N LEU A 70 10.16 -18.99 -24.23
CA LEU A 70 9.33 -17.87 -24.62
C LEU A 70 9.00 -18.06 -26.09
N VAL A 71 7.77 -18.49 -26.37
CA VAL A 71 7.21 -18.50 -27.72
C VAL A 71 7.35 -17.08 -28.24
N GLY A 72 8.24 -16.91 -29.23
CA GLY A 72 8.65 -15.60 -29.72
C GLY A 72 7.45 -14.78 -30.17
N PHE A 73 7.38 -13.55 -29.68
CA PHE A 73 6.48 -12.54 -30.24
C PHE A 73 6.92 -12.28 -31.68
N ASP A 74 6.15 -12.77 -32.64
CA ASP A 74 6.38 -12.54 -34.07
C ASP A 74 6.04 -11.07 -34.40
N PRO A 75 7.02 -10.24 -34.78
CA PRO A 75 6.81 -8.81 -35.04
C PRO A 75 6.00 -8.53 -36.32
N ASN A 76 5.66 -9.55 -37.12
CA ASN A 76 4.78 -9.45 -38.28
C ASN A 76 3.35 -9.93 -38.00
N VAL A 77 3.05 -10.42 -36.80
CA VAL A 77 1.66 -10.67 -36.40
C VAL A 77 1.03 -9.32 -36.05
N PRO A 78 0.01 -8.85 -36.80
CA PRO A 78 -0.69 -7.63 -36.43
C PRO A 78 -1.26 -7.80 -35.02
N PRO A 79 -1.25 -6.75 -34.17
CA PRO A 79 -1.92 -6.82 -32.88
C PRO A 79 -3.35 -7.30 -33.13
N ALA A 80 -3.80 -8.28 -32.35
CA ALA A 80 -5.20 -8.67 -32.38
C ALA A 80 -6.03 -7.39 -32.27
N PRO A 81 -7.09 -7.19 -33.09
CA PRO A 81 -7.97 -6.06 -32.88
C PRO A 81 -8.43 -6.14 -31.42
N ASP A 82 -8.34 -5.02 -30.70
CA ASP A 82 -8.90 -4.90 -29.35
C ASP A 82 -10.29 -5.50 -29.40
N ALA A 83 -10.43 -6.70 -28.84
CA ALA A 83 -11.73 -7.27 -28.63
C ALA A 83 -12.35 -6.35 -27.58
N GLU A 84 -13.15 -5.39 -28.04
CA GLU A 84 -14.25 -4.87 -27.24
C GLU A 84 -14.89 -6.10 -26.62
N ILE A 85 -14.61 -6.32 -25.33
CA ILE A 85 -15.47 -7.11 -24.50
C ILE A 85 -16.75 -6.28 -24.47
N ALA A 86 -17.60 -6.50 -25.48
CA ALA A 86 -18.97 -6.07 -25.42
C ALA A 86 -19.46 -6.50 -24.03
N PRO A 87 -20.17 -5.64 -23.28
CA PRO A 87 -20.83 -6.11 -22.09
C PRO A 87 -21.59 -7.36 -22.53
N VAL A 88 -21.25 -8.50 -21.93
CA VAL A 88 -22.11 -9.67 -22.03
C VAL A 88 -23.44 -9.17 -21.49
N ASP A 89 -24.35 -8.85 -22.41
CA ASP A 89 -25.73 -8.56 -22.13
C ASP A 89 -26.28 -9.89 -21.63
N LEU A 90 -26.02 -10.17 -20.34
CA LEU A 90 -26.67 -11.26 -19.65
C LEU A 90 -28.15 -10.93 -19.80
N PRO A 91 -28.94 -11.80 -20.45
CA PRO A 91 -30.36 -11.57 -20.55
C PRO A 91 -30.87 -11.31 -19.12
N PRO A 92 -31.76 -10.32 -18.93
CA PRO A 92 -32.37 -10.11 -17.62
C PRO A 92 -32.89 -11.44 -17.13
N ALA A 93 -32.51 -11.83 -15.91
CA ALA A 93 -32.99 -13.06 -15.29
C ALA A 93 -34.51 -13.12 -15.49
N PRO A 94 -35.07 -14.27 -15.92
CA PRO A 94 -36.50 -14.38 -16.10
C PRO A 94 -37.17 -13.97 -14.79
N ALA A 95 -38.14 -13.06 -14.88
CA ALA A 95 -38.98 -12.75 -13.74
C ALA A 95 -39.52 -14.07 -13.18
N PRO A 96 -39.63 -14.22 -11.84
CA PRO A 96 -40.27 -15.40 -11.28
C PRO A 96 -41.64 -15.54 -11.94
N GLU A 97 -41.86 -16.67 -12.60
CA GLU A 97 -43.16 -16.97 -13.18
C GLU A 97 -44.21 -16.85 -12.07
N PRO A 98 -45.42 -16.32 -12.36
CA PRO A 98 -46.48 -16.33 -11.37
C PRO A 98 -46.71 -17.78 -10.99
N VAL A 99 -46.36 -18.13 -9.76
CA VAL A 99 -46.68 -19.43 -9.20
C VAL A 99 -48.20 -19.54 -9.17
N ASP A 100 -48.76 -20.30 -10.10
CA ASP A 100 -50.16 -20.71 -10.05
C ASP A 100 -50.37 -21.43 -8.73
N PHE A 101 -51.14 -20.80 -7.84
CA PHE A 101 -51.33 -21.26 -6.47
C PHE A 101 -52.18 -22.54 -6.52
N ASP A 102 -51.53 -23.71 -6.57
CA ASP A 102 -52.22 -25.00 -6.47
C ASP A 102 -52.82 -25.13 -5.06
N PRO A 103 -54.15 -25.14 -4.91
CA PRO A 103 -54.79 -25.19 -3.60
C PRO A 103 -54.62 -26.54 -2.88
N ASN A 104 -54.02 -27.56 -3.51
CA ASN A 104 -53.74 -28.86 -2.91
C ASN A 104 -52.29 -29.04 -2.46
N VAL A 105 -51.39 -28.08 -2.71
CA VAL A 105 -50.01 -28.13 -2.21
C VAL A 105 -49.96 -27.46 -0.83
N PRO A 106 -49.58 -28.18 0.25
CA PRO A 106 -49.42 -27.55 1.55
C PRO A 106 -48.32 -26.48 1.45
N PRO A 107 -48.51 -25.30 2.08
CA PRO A 107 -47.50 -24.26 2.04
C PRO A 107 -46.17 -24.80 2.62
N PRO A 108 -45.02 -24.42 2.03
CA PRO A 108 -43.73 -24.82 2.59
C PRO A 108 -43.64 -24.35 4.06
N PRO A 109 -42.94 -25.11 4.92
CA PRO A 109 -42.69 -24.66 6.28
C PRO A 109 -42.00 -23.30 6.24
N ALA A 110 -42.41 -22.38 7.13
CA ALA A 110 -41.82 -21.05 7.21
C ALA A 110 -40.28 -21.15 7.34
N PRO A 111 -39.50 -20.22 6.75
CA PRO A 111 -38.07 -20.19 6.95
C PRO A 111 -37.78 -20.06 8.45
N VAL A 112 -37.07 -21.04 9.00
CA VAL A 112 -36.43 -20.91 10.31
C VAL A 112 -35.51 -19.70 10.29
N ASP A 113 -35.52 -18.90 11.35
CA ASP A 113 -34.75 -17.66 11.51
C ASP A 113 -33.28 -17.82 11.04
N GLU A 114 -33.02 -17.45 9.78
CA GLU A 114 -31.67 -17.37 9.25
C GLU A 114 -31.01 -16.11 9.85
N PRO A 115 -29.82 -16.21 10.46
CA PRO A 115 -29.14 -15.05 11.00
C PRO A 115 -28.97 -14.01 9.88
N PRO A 116 -29.20 -12.71 10.17
CA PRO A 116 -29.14 -11.68 9.14
C PRO A 116 -27.76 -11.70 8.47
N ALA A 117 -27.77 -11.73 7.14
CA ALA A 117 -26.56 -11.60 6.34
C ALA A 117 -25.74 -10.39 6.84
N PRO A 118 -24.40 -10.47 6.88
CA PRO A 118 -23.57 -9.35 7.28
C PRO A 118 -23.93 -8.14 6.42
N ALA A 119 -24.12 -6.99 7.07
CA ALA A 119 -24.41 -5.75 6.36
C ALA A 119 -23.32 -5.51 5.30
N PRO A 120 -23.69 -4.97 4.12
CA PRO A 120 -22.70 -4.65 3.10
C PRO A 120 -21.69 -3.68 3.71
N ILE A 121 -20.41 -4.08 3.76
CA ILE A 121 -19.33 -3.15 4.02
C ILE A 121 -19.45 -2.08 2.94
N LYS A 122 -19.54 -0.80 3.32
CA LYS A 122 -19.37 0.29 2.37
C LYS A 122 -17.95 0.19 1.80
N ALA A 123 -17.80 -0.51 0.70
CA ALA A 123 -16.75 -0.20 -0.25
C ALA A 123 -17.09 1.21 -0.73
N TYR A 124 -16.44 2.21 -0.15
CA TYR A 124 -16.20 3.41 -0.93
C TYR A 124 -15.39 2.88 -2.11
N SER A 125 -16.02 2.74 -3.28
CA SER A 125 -15.34 2.29 -4.48
C SER A 125 -14.42 3.44 -4.91
N VAL A 126 -13.30 3.58 -4.22
CA VAL A 126 -12.26 4.54 -4.57
C VAL A 126 -11.70 4.07 -5.91
N ASN A 127 -11.78 4.93 -6.91
CA ASN A 127 -11.19 4.66 -8.20
C ASN A 127 -9.67 4.90 -8.10
N TRP A 128 -8.95 3.86 -7.68
CA TRP A 128 -7.51 3.89 -7.52
C TRP A 128 -6.76 4.16 -8.82
N ASP A 129 -7.30 3.79 -9.98
CA ASP A 129 -6.69 4.14 -11.26
C ASP A 129 -6.78 5.63 -11.55
N ALA A 130 -7.89 6.28 -11.21
CA ALA A 130 -8.02 7.73 -11.36
C ALA A 130 -7.06 8.49 -10.44
N ILE A 131 -6.82 7.96 -9.23
CA ILE A 131 -5.80 8.48 -8.32
C ILE A 131 -4.40 8.24 -8.88
N ALA A 132 -4.09 7.02 -9.33
CA ALA A 132 -2.77 6.71 -9.92
C ALA A 132 -2.50 7.51 -11.20
N GLN A 133 -3.52 7.78 -12.01
CA GLN A 133 -3.42 8.64 -13.17
C GLN A 133 -3.06 10.08 -12.78
N CYS A 134 -3.55 10.56 -11.64
CA CYS A 134 -3.20 11.86 -11.10
C CYS A 134 -1.81 11.90 -10.47
N GLU A 135 -1.45 10.84 -9.73
CA GLU A 135 -0.23 10.77 -8.92
C GLU A 135 1.02 10.45 -9.75
N SER A 136 0.94 9.45 -10.63
CA SER A 136 2.07 8.96 -11.42
C SER A 136 1.86 8.99 -12.94
N GLY A 137 0.73 9.54 -13.40
CA GLY A 137 0.33 9.42 -14.80
C GLY A 137 -0.11 7.99 -15.18
N GLY A 138 -0.44 7.14 -14.19
CA GLY A 138 -0.88 5.76 -14.39
C GLY A 138 0.27 4.74 -14.44
N ASN A 139 1.51 5.18 -14.18
CA ASN A 139 2.66 4.28 -14.13
C ASN A 139 2.76 3.63 -12.73
N TRP A 140 2.38 2.35 -12.63
CA TRP A 140 2.42 1.58 -11.39
C TRP A 140 3.82 1.11 -10.97
N ALA A 141 4.79 1.15 -11.88
CA ALA A 141 6.17 0.75 -11.62
C ALA A 141 7.12 1.95 -11.43
N ILE A 142 6.56 3.17 -11.27
CA ILE A 142 7.38 4.37 -11.20
C ILE A 142 8.26 4.36 -9.94
N ASN A 143 9.54 4.66 -10.13
CA ASN A 143 10.48 4.94 -9.05
C ASN A 143 11.52 5.95 -9.56
N THR A 144 11.29 7.23 -9.29
CA THR A 144 12.16 8.32 -9.77
C THR A 144 13.28 8.67 -8.78
N GLY A 145 13.31 8.02 -7.61
CA GLY A 145 14.24 8.37 -6.54
C GLY A 145 13.84 9.61 -5.72
N ASN A 146 12.61 10.10 -5.87
CA ASN A 146 12.08 11.25 -5.13
C ASN A 146 11.52 10.90 -3.72
N GLY A 147 11.73 9.65 -3.27
CA GLY A 147 11.21 9.14 -1.99
C GLY A 147 9.80 8.55 -2.06
N PHE A 148 9.15 8.60 -3.22
CA PHE A 148 7.86 7.97 -3.50
C PHE A 148 8.00 6.89 -4.56
N SER A 149 7.13 5.88 -4.50
CA SER A 149 7.20 4.72 -5.37
C SER A 149 5.80 4.21 -5.71
N GLY A 150 5.67 3.63 -6.91
CA GLY A 150 4.44 3.01 -7.38
C GLY A 150 3.39 3.99 -7.88
N GLY A 151 2.28 3.45 -8.39
CA GLY A 151 1.21 4.22 -9.04
C GLY A 151 0.53 5.22 -8.12
N LEU A 152 0.44 4.88 -6.84
CA LEU A 152 -0.20 5.71 -5.81
C LEU A 152 0.80 6.55 -5.00
N GLN A 153 2.07 6.60 -5.45
CA GLN A 153 3.13 7.41 -4.85
C GLN A 153 3.27 7.16 -3.34
N PHE A 154 3.54 5.91 -2.95
CA PHE A 154 3.79 5.57 -1.55
C PHE A 154 5.20 5.96 -1.11
N THR A 155 5.32 6.51 0.11
CA THR A 155 6.61 6.52 0.82
C THR A 155 6.93 5.12 1.34
N SER A 156 8.22 4.78 1.44
CA SER A 156 8.66 3.49 2.00
C SER A 156 8.09 3.25 3.41
N GLY A 157 8.05 4.27 4.27
CA GLY A 157 7.48 4.13 5.61
C GLY A 157 5.98 3.81 5.60
N THR A 158 5.20 4.52 4.77
CA THR A 158 3.74 4.27 4.67
C THR A 158 3.46 2.90 4.05
N TRP A 159 4.22 2.52 3.02
CA TRP A 159 4.13 1.21 2.38
C TRP A 159 4.26 0.06 3.40
N HIS A 160 5.36 0.05 4.16
CA HIS A 160 5.63 -0.99 5.15
C HIS A 160 4.64 -0.94 6.33
N ALA A 161 4.29 0.26 6.81
CA ALA A 161 3.34 0.41 7.92
C ALA A 161 1.94 -0.14 7.60
N ASN A 162 1.57 -0.21 6.31
CA ASN A 162 0.27 -0.70 5.85
C ASN A 162 0.35 -2.12 5.25
N GLY A 163 1.43 -2.84 5.55
CA GLY A 163 1.61 -4.26 5.22
C GLY A 163 2.17 -4.52 3.83
N GLY A 164 2.74 -3.52 3.17
CA GLY A 164 3.53 -3.71 1.97
C GLY A 164 4.92 -4.27 2.29
N SER A 165 5.49 -5.04 1.37
CA SER A 165 6.88 -5.55 1.47
C SER A 165 7.72 -5.04 0.31
N GLY A 166 9.02 -4.82 0.53
CA GLY A 166 9.93 -4.31 -0.51
C GLY A 166 9.56 -2.90 -0.96
N SER A 167 9.64 -2.64 -2.27
CA SER A 167 9.24 -1.35 -2.87
C SER A 167 7.85 -1.43 -3.48
N ALA A 168 7.04 -0.39 -3.32
CA ALA A 168 5.74 -0.31 -3.99
C ALA A 168 5.88 -0.38 -5.53
N ALA A 169 6.97 0.16 -6.09
CA ALA A 169 7.23 0.11 -7.52
C ALA A 169 7.52 -1.30 -8.06
N SER A 170 7.96 -2.23 -7.20
CA SER A 170 8.15 -3.65 -7.56
C SER A 170 6.90 -4.50 -7.29
N ALA A 171 5.90 -3.95 -6.60
CA ALA A 171 4.67 -4.64 -6.29
C ALA A 171 3.68 -4.54 -7.45
N SER A 172 2.81 -5.55 -7.61
CA SER A 172 1.71 -5.48 -8.57
C SER A 172 0.78 -4.31 -8.24
N ARG A 173 0.03 -3.86 -9.25
CA ARG A 173 -1.01 -2.85 -9.08
C ARG A 173 -2.01 -3.26 -8.00
N GLU A 174 -2.43 -4.52 -7.99
CA GLU A 174 -3.41 -5.07 -7.05
C GLU A 174 -2.88 -5.05 -5.62
N GLU A 175 -1.59 -5.35 -5.44
CA GLU A 175 -0.93 -5.28 -4.13
C GLU A 175 -0.82 -3.84 -3.64
N GLN A 176 -0.53 -2.90 -4.56
CA GLN A 176 -0.54 -1.48 -4.22
C GLN A 176 -1.93 -0.99 -3.81
N ILE A 177 -2.98 -1.44 -4.50
CA ILE A 177 -4.37 -1.15 -4.13
C ILE A 177 -4.72 -1.75 -2.77
N ARG A 178 -4.34 -2.99 -2.49
CA ARG A 178 -4.55 -3.62 -1.18
C ARG A 178 -3.95 -2.79 -0.04
N VAL A 179 -2.72 -2.31 -0.21
CA VAL A 179 -2.07 -1.43 0.77
C VAL A 179 -2.75 -0.06 0.84
N ALA A 180 -3.24 0.46 -0.29
CA ALA A 180 -4.00 1.70 -0.35
C ALA A 180 -5.32 1.63 0.42
N GLU A 181 -6.01 0.49 0.37
CA GLU A 181 -7.22 0.25 1.16
C GLU A 181 -6.93 0.27 2.67
N ASN A 182 -5.78 -0.25 3.09
CA ASN A 182 -5.35 -0.16 4.50
C ASN A 182 -5.06 1.29 4.91
N VAL A 183 -4.45 2.07 4.02
CA VAL A 183 -4.24 3.51 4.23
C VAL A 183 -5.56 4.26 4.27
N LEU A 184 -6.49 3.94 3.37
CA LEU A 184 -7.84 4.51 3.35
C LEU A 184 -8.58 4.22 4.66
N HIS A 185 -8.44 3.02 5.19
CA HIS A 185 -9.07 2.64 6.45
C HIS A 185 -8.50 3.42 7.64
N SER A 186 -7.18 3.66 7.66
CA SER A 186 -6.51 4.33 8.79
C SER A 186 -6.55 5.87 8.73
N GLN A 187 -6.42 6.44 7.53
CA GLN A 187 -6.24 7.88 7.32
C GLN A 187 -7.37 8.53 6.50
N GLY A 188 -8.22 7.72 5.87
CA GLY A 188 -9.20 8.18 4.91
C GLY A 188 -8.58 8.64 3.59
N ILE A 189 -9.43 9.14 2.70
CA ILE A 189 -9.01 9.62 1.36
C ILE A 189 -8.06 10.83 1.43
N GLY A 190 -7.94 11.47 2.61
CA GLY A 190 -7.03 12.58 2.88
C GLY A 190 -5.55 12.22 2.77
N ALA A 191 -5.18 10.94 2.74
CA ALA A 191 -3.83 10.49 2.39
C ALA A 191 -3.43 10.89 0.95
N TRP A 192 -4.42 11.10 0.07
CA TRP A 192 -4.24 11.65 -1.28
C TRP A 192 -4.97 13.01 -1.39
N PRO A 193 -4.45 14.10 -0.80
CA PRO A 193 -5.21 15.34 -0.62
C PRO A 193 -5.57 16.04 -1.94
N VAL A 194 -4.76 15.87 -2.99
CA VAL A 194 -4.98 16.52 -4.29
C VAL A 194 -5.67 15.58 -5.29
N CYS A 195 -5.25 14.32 -5.31
CA CYS A 195 -5.68 13.33 -6.27
C CYS A 195 -6.85 12.47 -5.79
N GLY A 196 -7.03 12.31 -4.47
CA GLY A 196 -8.08 11.48 -3.88
C GLY A 196 -9.50 11.94 -4.22
N ARG A 197 -9.71 13.23 -4.52
CA ARG A 197 -10.99 13.76 -5.03
C ARG A 197 -11.34 13.34 -6.46
N ARG A 198 -10.40 12.73 -7.19
CA ARG A 198 -10.57 12.30 -8.58
C ARG A 198 -11.00 10.83 -8.66
N GLY A 199 -10.95 10.09 -7.55
CA GLY A 199 -11.38 8.71 -7.45
C GLY A 199 -12.44 8.50 -6.39
#